data_AF-A0A9D8NNL8-F1
#
_entry.id   AF-A0A9D8NNL8-F1
#
_cell.length_a   1.000
_cell.length_b   1.000
_cell.length_c   1.000
_cell.angle_alpha   90.00
_cell.angle_beta   90.00
_cell.angle_gamma   90.00
#
_symmetry.space_group_name_H-M   'P 1'
#
loop_
_entity.id
_entity.type
_entity.pdbx_description
1 polymer ?
#
loop_
_entity_poly.entity_id
_entity_poly.type
_entity_poly.pdbx_seq_one_letter_code
_entity_poly.pdbx_strand_id
1 'polypeptide(L)'
;MNKARRSLASMLFLMAMMMALARPPFLRDLIVPMVAARLGVAVSLEDASSQGLLEGIHIHRLSVASLETPSDTFLKVGTLRVFAGGQSLWNPRRVLLEQATLSLRFNEQGVLETRLPSPSSGSARPAIRLRDSKLVITQGKRPPWTLSGISGAMVPAEGGYHLEATVEDPALGPWKVSGLLSDSPRCLELTAQAERTRLHRPDLVRIPFIKPVTWDHVSLEGEASCALRLKSSPAETRVSLELSRPDLLLTVNIIGLTCRVTQGKATIEPGLVKLQGLTGEGVGGRLAAPSATLDFRNQVPRLEFSITGSHLDGPSLAGLAKSRVARNLRLSGEIRFSVLLANTGPVFEGSGDGTIHAGILGLPWHLASRQGHLEFTGPFGLKFSTRR
;
A
#
# COMPACT_ATOMS: atom_id res chain seq x y z
N MET A 1 -42.69 33.87 50.53
CA MET A 1 -42.63 32.41 50.24
C MET A 1 -42.99 32.00 48.79
N ASN A 2 -43.76 32.76 48.01
CA ASN A 2 -44.20 32.32 46.67
C ASN A 2 -43.17 32.44 45.51
N LYS A 3 -42.17 33.34 45.60
CA LYS A 3 -41.13 33.48 44.56
C LYS A 3 -40.15 32.29 44.53
N ALA A 4 -39.76 31.78 45.70
CA ALA A 4 -38.82 30.65 45.81
C ALA A 4 -39.41 29.34 45.25
N ARG A 5 -40.70 29.07 45.52
CA ARG A 5 -41.41 27.90 44.98
C ARG A 5 -41.58 27.95 43.45
N ARG A 6 -41.82 29.14 42.88
CA ARG A 6 -41.88 29.32 41.42
C ARG A 6 -40.52 29.11 40.75
N SER A 7 -39.44 29.62 41.36
CA SER A 7 -38.07 29.42 40.86
C SER A 7 -37.67 27.93 40.84
N LEU A 8 -37.96 27.19 41.92
CA LEU A 8 -37.65 25.76 42.02
C LEU A 8 -38.44 24.92 41.00
N ALA A 9 -39.73 25.22 40.82
CA ALA A 9 -40.57 24.52 39.85
C ALA A 9 -40.12 24.75 38.40
N SER A 10 -39.72 25.98 38.06
CA SER A 10 -39.14 26.31 36.75
C SER A 10 -37.81 25.60 36.52
N MET A 11 -36.96 25.51 37.54
CA MET A 11 -35.67 24.80 37.45
C MET A 11 -35.86 23.29 37.29
N LEU A 12 -36.78 22.67 38.04
CA LEU A 12 -37.12 21.25 37.92
C LEU A 12 -37.76 20.92 36.56
N PHE A 13 -38.61 21.80 36.03
CA PHE A 13 -39.18 21.64 34.69
C PHE A 13 -38.10 21.75 33.61
N LEU A 14 -37.18 22.71 33.73
CA LEU A 14 -36.04 22.83 32.82
C LEU A 14 -35.13 21.59 32.91
N MET A 15 -34.90 21.06 34.12
CA MET A 15 -34.10 19.86 34.34
C MET A 15 -34.79 18.61 33.79
N ALA A 16 -36.10 18.46 33.97
CA ALA A 16 -36.89 17.38 33.42
C ALA A 16 -36.96 17.45 31.88
N MET A 17 -37.07 18.65 31.32
CA MET A 17 -37.03 18.88 29.87
C MET A 17 -35.63 18.57 29.32
N MET A 18 -34.56 19.01 30.00
CA MET A 18 -33.18 18.65 29.67
C MET A 18 -32.94 17.13 29.76
N MET A 19 -33.50 16.46 30.78
CA MET A 19 -33.42 15.00 30.92
C MET A 19 -34.26 14.27 29.87
N ALA A 20 -35.41 14.81 29.46
CA ALA A 20 -36.22 14.26 28.38
C ALA A 20 -35.54 14.40 27.01
N LEU A 21 -34.89 15.54 26.76
CA LEU A 21 -34.06 15.80 25.57
C LEU A 21 -32.77 14.97 25.55
N ALA A 22 -32.29 14.53 26.72
CA ALA A 22 -31.17 13.61 26.85
C ALA A 22 -31.57 12.13 26.69
N ARG A 23 -32.86 11.82 26.44
CA ARG A 23 -33.28 10.43 26.25
C ARG A 23 -32.75 9.88 24.92
N PRO A 24 -32.26 8.62 24.92
CA PRO A 24 -31.66 8.02 23.73
C PRO A 24 -32.49 8.08 22.43
N PRO A 25 -33.81 7.77 22.42
CA PRO A 25 -34.60 7.84 21.19
C PRO A 25 -34.69 9.25 20.62
N PHE A 26 -34.79 10.28 21.47
CA PHE A 26 -34.85 11.66 21.00
C PHE A 26 -33.55 12.11 20.34
N LEU A 27 -32.40 11.78 20.96
CA LEU A 27 -31.09 12.11 20.38
C LEU A 27 -30.90 11.43 19.02
N ARG A 28 -31.34 10.17 18.88
CA ARG A 28 -31.30 9.45 17.60
C ARG A 28 -32.11 10.17 16.52
N ASP A 29 -33.36 10.51 16.81
CA ASP A 29 -34.27 11.16 15.85
C ASP A 29 -33.80 12.57 15.46
N LEU A 30 -33.00 13.22 16.30
CA LEU A 30 -32.37 14.51 16.01
C LEU A 30 -31.07 14.37 15.20
N ILE A 31 -30.17 13.47 15.61
CA ILE A 31 -28.82 13.35 15.06
C ILE A 31 -28.84 12.79 13.64
N VAL A 32 -29.62 11.73 13.40
CA VAL A 32 -29.65 11.02 12.11
C VAL A 32 -29.99 11.95 10.93
N PRO A 33 -31.16 12.62 10.89
CA PRO A 33 -31.54 13.44 9.74
C PRO A 33 -30.59 14.62 9.54
N MET A 34 -30.03 15.15 10.62
CA MET A 34 -29.10 16.26 10.54
C MET A 34 -27.75 15.85 9.94
N VAL A 35 -27.14 14.75 10.43
CA VAL A 35 -25.88 14.25 9.87
C VAL A 35 -26.08 13.85 8.41
N ALA A 36 -27.22 13.21 8.09
CA ALA A 36 -27.59 12.85 6.74
C ALA A 36 -27.70 14.08 5.83
N ALA A 37 -28.41 15.11 6.25
CA ALA A 37 -28.58 16.35 5.47
C ALA A 37 -27.26 17.10 5.27
N ARG A 38 -26.39 17.13 6.29
CA ARG A 38 -25.11 17.84 6.22
C ARG A 38 -24.09 17.14 5.33
N LEU A 39 -24.04 15.82 5.38
CA LEU A 39 -23.04 15.03 4.65
C LEU A 39 -23.55 14.53 3.29
N GLY A 40 -24.87 14.62 3.03
CA GLY A 40 -25.48 14.07 1.81
C GLY A 40 -25.37 12.54 1.75
N VAL A 41 -25.60 11.86 2.88
CA VAL A 41 -25.41 10.40 3.05
C VAL A 41 -26.57 9.79 3.82
N ALA A 42 -26.80 8.49 3.66
CA ALA A 42 -27.69 7.75 4.52
C ALA A 42 -26.97 7.43 5.84
N VAL A 43 -27.63 7.69 6.96
CA VAL A 43 -27.07 7.48 8.30
C VAL A 43 -28.02 6.61 9.11
N SER A 44 -27.48 5.64 9.83
CA SER A 44 -28.21 4.88 10.85
C SER A 44 -27.34 4.74 12.10
N LEU A 45 -27.96 4.73 13.27
CA LEU A 45 -27.28 4.45 14.54
C LEU A 45 -28.20 3.61 15.41
N GLU A 46 -27.61 2.80 16.29
CA GLU A 46 -28.38 1.97 17.22
C GLU A 46 -28.81 2.78 18.43
N ASP A 47 -27.85 3.47 19.04
CA ASP A 47 -28.04 4.18 20.29
C ASP A 47 -27.20 5.48 20.35
N ALA A 48 -27.68 6.46 21.11
CA ALA A 48 -27.01 7.71 21.37
C ALA A 48 -27.23 8.13 22.83
N SER A 49 -26.16 8.45 23.55
CA SER A 49 -26.21 8.89 24.94
C SER A 49 -25.39 10.16 25.14
N SER A 50 -25.76 10.97 26.14
CA SER A 50 -24.94 12.08 26.62
C SER A 50 -24.31 11.68 27.96
N GLN A 51 -23.00 11.86 28.11
CA GLN A 51 -22.31 11.62 29.40
C GLN A 51 -22.02 12.93 30.15
N GLY A 52 -22.99 13.85 30.12
CA GLY A 52 -22.87 15.18 30.71
C GLY A 52 -22.32 16.25 29.76
N LEU A 53 -22.36 17.51 30.21
CA LEU A 53 -22.06 18.69 29.39
C LEU A 53 -20.62 18.72 28.85
N LEU A 54 -19.66 18.12 29.56
CA LEU A 54 -18.23 18.17 29.23
C LEU A 54 -17.74 16.96 28.43
N GLU A 55 -18.38 15.80 28.58
CA GLU A 55 -17.93 14.55 27.95
C GLU A 55 -18.46 14.35 26.53
N GLY A 56 -19.41 15.20 26.12
CA GLY A 56 -19.94 15.22 24.77
C GLY A 56 -21.04 14.19 24.51
N ILE A 57 -21.36 13.99 23.24
CA ILE A 57 -22.33 12.98 22.79
C ILE A 57 -21.58 11.72 22.39
N HIS A 58 -22.06 10.58 22.87
CA HIS A 58 -21.60 9.25 22.51
C HIS A 58 -22.65 8.62 21.59
N ILE A 59 -22.24 8.21 20.41
CA ILE A 59 -23.08 7.54 19.41
C ILE A 59 -22.52 6.14 19.21
N HIS A 60 -23.34 5.12 19.41
CA HIS A 60 -22.93 3.73 19.30
C HIS A 60 -23.44 3.12 18.00
N ARG A 61 -22.56 2.33 17.36
CA ARG A 61 -22.83 1.56 16.13
C ARG A 61 -23.38 2.44 15.00
N LEU A 62 -22.73 3.57 14.76
CA LEU A 62 -23.01 4.43 13.61
C LEU A 62 -22.67 3.68 12.32
N SER A 63 -23.56 3.73 11.34
CA SER A 63 -23.31 3.29 9.98
C SER A 63 -23.67 4.41 9.00
N VAL A 64 -22.82 4.60 8.00
CA VAL A 64 -22.96 5.62 6.96
C VAL A 64 -22.87 4.93 5.60
N ALA A 65 -23.85 5.20 4.74
CA ALA A 65 -23.98 4.63 3.41
C ALA A 65 -24.24 5.71 2.36
N SER A 66 -24.03 5.37 1.09
CA SER A 66 -24.42 6.23 -0.03
C SER A 66 -25.94 6.43 -0.06
N LEU A 67 -26.41 7.63 -0.41
CA LEU A 67 -27.85 7.88 -0.61
C LEU A 67 -28.43 7.09 -1.78
N GLU A 68 -27.66 6.92 -2.85
CA GLU A 68 -28.11 6.21 -4.06
C GLU A 68 -28.18 4.70 -3.86
N THR A 69 -27.31 4.18 -3.00
CA THR A 69 -27.19 2.75 -2.71
C THR A 69 -27.05 2.55 -1.19
N PRO A 70 -28.16 2.60 -0.42
CA PRO A 70 -28.11 2.49 1.05
C PRO A 70 -27.52 1.17 1.56
N SER A 71 -27.54 0.12 0.75
CA SER A 71 -26.85 -1.15 1.05
C SER A 71 -25.33 -1.03 1.03
N ASP A 72 -24.77 -0.02 0.36
CA ASP A 72 -23.33 0.23 0.26
C ASP A 72 -22.85 1.08 1.45
N THR A 73 -22.80 0.45 2.62
CA THR A 73 -22.24 1.05 3.83
C THR A 73 -20.73 1.14 3.72
N PHE A 74 -20.20 2.36 3.60
CA PHE A 74 -18.76 2.60 3.48
C PHE A 74 -18.11 2.98 4.80
N LEU A 75 -18.86 3.38 5.83
CA LEU A 75 -18.29 3.67 7.16
C LEU A 75 -19.16 3.06 8.25
N LYS A 76 -18.54 2.27 9.12
CA LYS A 76 -19.12 1.80 10.38
C LYS A 76 -18.28 2.30 11.53
N VAL A 77 -18.88 2.69 12.64
CA VAL A 77 -18.16 3.16 13.84
C VAL A 77 -18.74 2.47 15.05
N GLY A 78 -17.89 1.79 15.83
CA GLY A 78 -18.30 1.16 17.08
C GLY A 78 -18.79 2.21 18.08
N THR A 79 -17.94 3.20 18.37
CA THR A 79 -18.30 4.35 19.21
C THR A 79 -17.78 5.65 18.59
N LEU A 80 -18.67 6.62 18.42
CA LEU A 80 -18.37 7.98 17.97
C LEU A 80 -18.57 8.93 19.16
N ARG A 81 -17.53 9.68 19.55
CA ARG A 81 -17.63 10.72 20.57
C ARG A 81 -17.47 12.10 19.97
N VAL A 82 -18.42 12.99 20.24
CA VAL A 82 -18.47 14.34 19.68
C VAL A 82 -18.28 15.37 20.79
N PHE A 83 -17.21 16.15 20.71
CA PHE A 83 -16.86 17.18 21.69
C PHE A 83 -17.17 18.58 21.12
N ALA A 84 -18.19 19.23 21.68
CA ALA A 84 -18.57 20.60 21.32
C ALA A 84 -17.66 21.63 21.99
N GLY A 85 -17.27 22.66 21.24
CA GLY A 85 -16.56 23.81 21.79
C GLY A 85 -17.52 24.90 22.26
N GLY A 86 -18.18 24.72 23.40
CA GLY A 86 -18.88 25.75 24.18
C GLY A 86 -20.10 26.45 23.57
N GLN A 87 -20.29 26.45 22.24
CA GLN A 87 -21.36 27.23 21.59
C GLN A 87 -22.35 26.40 20.77
N SER A 88 -21.98 25.19 20.31
CA SER A 88 -22.89 24.34 19.54
C SER A 88 -22.37 22.92 19.33
N LEU A 89 -23.25 21.93 19.47
CA LEU A 89 -23.00 20.54 19.04
C LEU A 89 -22.88 20.40 17.52
N TRP A 90 -23.38 21.39 16.78
CA TRP A 90 -23.43 21.42 15.32
C TRP A 90 -22.12 21.86 14.67
N ASN A 91 -21.18 22.33 15.49
CA ASN A 91 -19.85 22.70 15.07
C ASN A 91 -18.82 22.07 16.03
N PRO A 92 -18.68 20.74 16.00
CA PRO A 92 -17.79 20.06 16.91
C PRO A 92 -16.35 20.52 16.68
N ARG A 93 -15.60 20.70 17.78
CA ARG A 93 -14.17 20.98 17.68
C ARG A 93 -13.36 19.70 17.50
N ARG A 94 -13.86 18.60 18.08
CA ARG A 94 -13.19 17.30 18.04
C ARG A 94 -14.19 16.17 17.94
N VAL A 95 -13.80 15.16 17.18
CA VAL A 95 -14.51 13.90 17.03
C VAL A 95 -13.54 12.75 17.31
N LEU A 96 -13.94 11.76 18.11
CA LEU A 96 -13.21 10.51 18.32
C LEU A 96 -14.01 9.36 17.73
N LEU A 97 -13.38 8.59 16.86
CA LEU A 97 -13.91 7.40 16.22
C LEU A 97 -13.18 6.18 16.80
N GLU A 98 -13.89 5.37 17.57
CA GLU A 98 -13.37 4.13 18.13
C GLU A 98 -13.93 2.94 17.33
N GLN A 99 -13.03 2.04 16.93
CA GLN A 99 -13.37 0.84 16.15
C GLN A 99 -14.08 1.18 14.83
N ALA A 100 -13.65 2.27 14.17
CA ALA A 100 -14.19 2.63 12.88
C ALA A 100 -13.71 1.65 11.80
N THR A 101 -14.59 1.27 10.89
CA THR A 101 -14.27 0.49 9.69
C THR A 101 -14.67 1.31 8.47
N LEU A 102 -13.66 1.80 7.74
CA LEU A 102 -13.85 2.45 6.45
C LEU A 102 -13.71 1.40 5.34
N SER A 103 -14.71 1.27 4.49
CA SER A 103 -14.73 0.36 3.35
C SER A 103 -14.74 1.17 2.05
N LEU A 104 -13.70 1.00 1.24
CA LEU A 104 -13.53 1.70 -0.02
C LEU A 104 -13.53 0.72 -1.19
N ARG A 105 -14.33 1.03 -2.19
CA ARG A 105 -14.48 0.28 -3.43
C ARG A 105 -13.76 1.00 -4.55
N PHE A 106 -12.94 0.26 -5.27
CA PHE A 106 -12.25 0.72 -6.46
C PHE A 106 -12.58 -0.23 -7.61
N ASN A 107 -12.65 0.32 -8.82
CA ASN A 107 -12.75 -0.50 -10.02
C ASN A 107 -11.39 -1.17 -10.34
N GLU A 108 -11.35 -1.98 -11.40
CA GLU A 108 -10.13 -2.68 -11.83
C GLU A 108 -8.99 -1.72 -12.21
N GLN A 109 -9.32 -0.50 -12.64
CA GLN A 109 -8.39 0.56 -13.01
C GLN A 109 -7.90 1.39 -11.80
N GLY A 110 -8.41 1.15 -10.59
CA GLY A 110 -8.03 1.89 -9.39
C GLY A 110 -8.74 3.24 -9.23
N VAL A 111 -9.85 3.47 -9.95
CA VAL A 111 -10.74 4.61 -9.75
C VAL A 111 -11.67 4.30 -8.57
N LEU A 112 -11.85 5.28 -7.68
CA LEU A 112 -12.72 5.15 -6.52
C LEU A 112 -14.20 5.12 -6.96
N GLU A 113 -14.90 4.02 -6.67
CA GLU A 113 -16.34 3.88 -6.89
C GLU A 113 -17.14 4.34 -5.67
N THR A 114 -16.57 4.21 -4.46
CA THR A 114 -17.21 4.69 -3.24
C THR A 114 -17.38 6.20 -3.28
N ARG A 115 -18.63 6.65 -3.27
CA ARG A 115 -18.95 8.08 -3.17
C ARG A 115 -18.77 8.54 -1.73
N LEU A 116 -17.68 9.27 -1.49
CA LEU A 116 -17.42 9.88 -0.20
C LEU A 116 -18.22 11.18 -0.06
N PRO A 117 -18.68 11.52 1.16
CA PRO A 117 -19.33 12.79 1.40
C PRO A 117 -18.39 13.94 1.04
N SER A 118 -18.95 15.02 0.53
CA SER A 118 -18.25 16.26 0.26
C SER A 118 -18.74 17.28 1.28
N PRO A 119 -17.87 17.76 2.20
CA PRO A 119 -18.28 18.77 3.16
C PRO A 119 -18.70 20.04 2.42
N SER A 120 -19.75 20.70 2.91
CA SER A 120 -20.12 22.04 2.43
C SER A 120 -18.97 23.01 2.67
N SER A 121 -18.62 23.79 1.65
CA SER A 121 -17.61 24.85 1.74
C SER A 121 -17.93 25.82 2.89
N GLY A 122 -16.89 26.28 3.59
CA GLY A 122 -17.02 27.25 4.68
C GLY A 122 -17.44 26.68 6.04
N SER A 123 -17.73 25.38 6.15
CA SER A 123 -18.00 24.79 7.46
C SER A 123 -16.71 24.53 8.25
N ALA A 124 -16.70 24.91 9.53
CA ALA A 124 -15.57 24.62 10.40
C ALA A 124 -15.40 23.09 10.55
N ARG A 125 -14.14 22.67 10.47
CA ARG A 125 -13.73 21.27 10.44
C ARG A 125 -13.32 20.81 11.84
N PRO A 126 -13.87 19.71 12.37
CA PRO A 126 -13.42 19.15 13.63
C PRO A 126 -12.05 18.49 13.46
N ALA A 127 -11.23 18.49 14.51
CA ALA A 127 -10.15 17.51 14.61
C ALA A 127 -10.74 16.10 14.77
N ILE A 128 -10.28 15.15 13.97
CA ILE A 128 -10.76 13.77 14.01
C ILE A 128 -9.67 12.92 14.65
N ARG A 129 -10.02 12.07 15.62
CA ARG A 129 -9.12 11.05 16.17
C ARG A 129 -9.66 9.66 15.87
N LEU A 130 -8.77 8.75 15.56
CA LEU A 130 -9.04 7.35 15.27
C LEU A 130 -8.41 6.49 16.36
N ARG A 131 -9.12 5.45 16.79
CA ARG A 131 -8.63 4.41 17.70
C ARG A 131 -9.10 3.05 17.23
N ASP A 132 -8.18 2.09 17.18
CA ASP A 132 -8.44 0.68 16.85
C ASP A 132 -9.28 0.49 15.58
N SER A 133 -9.03 1.34 14.60
CA SER A 133 -9.81 1.42 13.37
C SER A 133 -9.27 0.48 12.29
N LYS A 134 -10.07 0.27 11.25
CA LYS A 134 -9.80 -0.63 10.14
C LYS A 134 -10.10 0.05 8.80
N LEU A 135 -9.29 -0.28 7.80
CA LEU A 135 -9.53 0.07 6.41
C LEU A 135 -9.73 -1.20 5.62
N VAL A 136 -10.83 -1.28 4.87
CA VAL A 136 -11.15 -2.36 3.94
C VAL A 136 -11.12 -1.79 2.54
N ILE A 137 -10.32 -2.37 1.66
CA ILE A 137 -10.25 -2.01 0.25
C ILE A 137 -10.74 -3.21 -0.58
N THR A 138 -11.72 -2.98 -1.44
CA THR A 138 -12.15 -3.94 -2.45
C THR A 138 -11.85 -3.38 -3.83
N GLN A 139 -11.20 -4.16 -4.69
CA GLN A 139 -10.79 -3.71 -6.02
C GLN A 139 -11.17 -4.73 -7.10
N GLY A 140 -12.16 -4.40 -7.93
CA GLY A 140 -12.67 -5.29 -8.97
C GLY A 140 -13.05 -6.67 -8.39
N LYS A 141 -12.53 -7.75 -8.98
CA LYS A 141 -12.77 -9.13 -8.55
C LYS A 141 -11.80 -9.66 -7.49
N ARG A 142 -10.91 -8.82 -6.96
CA ARG A 142 -9.93 -9.26 -5.96
C ARG A 142 -10.59 -9.51 -4.61
N PRO A 143 -10.07 -10.44 -3.79
CA PRO A 143 -10.46 -10.55 -2.40
C PRO A 143 -10.28 -9.21 -1.67
N PRO A 144 -11.17 -8.86 -0.72
CA PRO A 144 -10.99 -7.68 0.11
C PRO A 144 -9.63 -7.70 0.83
N TRP A 145 -8.95 -6.55 0.79
CA TRP A 145 -7.75 -6.30 1.58
C TRP A 145 -8.16 -5.51 2.83
N THR A 146 -7.68 -5.91 3.99
CA THR A 146 -8.03 -5.26 5.27
C THR A 146 -6.76 -4.91 6.02
N LEU A 147 -6.68 -3.66 6.46
CA LEU A 147 -5.64 -3.14 7.33
C LEU A 147 -6.27 -2.83 8.69
N SER A 148 -5.73 -3.40 9.77
CA SER A 148 -6.26 -3.23 11.12
C SER A 148 -5.29 -2.49 12.05
N GLY A 149 -5.76 -2.10 13.24
CA GLY A 149 -4.92 -1.46 14.25
C GLY A 149 -4.56 -0.02 13.94
N ILE A 150 -5.43 0.70 13.20
CA ILE A 150 -5.18 2.10 12.81
C ILE A 150 -5.57 3.02 13.98
N SER A 151 -4.62 3.82 14.45
CA SER A 151 -4.82 4.85 15.47
C SER A 151 -4.14 6.15 15.05
N GLY A 152 -4.77 7.30 15.24
CA GLY A 152 -4.20 8.56 14.74
C GLY A 152 -5.09 9.78 14.88
N ALA A 153 -4.70 10.84 14.19
CA ALA A 153 -5.42 12.10 14.16
C ALA A 153 -5.40 12.73 12.76
N MET A 154 -6.51 13.39 12.43
CA MET A 154 -6.61 14.34 11.33
C MET A 154 -6.88 15.72 11.93
N VAL A 155 -5.98 16.66 11.71
CA VAL A 155 -6.07 18.03 12.23
C VAL A 155 -6.40 18.96 11.07
N PRO A 156 -7.42 19.83 11.21
CA PRO A 156 -7.73 20.82 10.18
C PRO A 156 -6.50 21.66 9.84
N ALA A 157 -6.27 21.88 8.56
CA ALA A 157 -5.21 22.73 8.02
C ALA A 157 -5.80 23.66 6.95
N GLU A 158 -5.00 24.62 6.46
CA GLU A 158 -5.40 25.46 5.34
C GLU A 158 -5.74 24.58 4.13
N GLY A 159 -6.95 24.74 3.58
CA GLY A 159 -7.39 23.98 2.42
C GLY A 159 -7.63 22.48 2.63
N GLY A 160 -7.50 21.95 3.86
CA GLY A 160 -7.62 20.49 4.07
C GLY A 160 -7.51 19.97 5.51
N TYR A 161 -6.88 18.79 5.62
CA TYR A 161 -6.42 18.16 6.86
C TYR A 161 -4.95 17.72 6.75
N HIS A 162 -4.22 17.82 7.85
CA HIS A 162 -2.99 17.08 8.08
C HIS A 162 -3.30 15.77 8.81
N LEU A 163 -2.68 14.67 8.39
CA LEU A 163 -2.92 13.34 8.91
C LEU A 163 -1.65 12.79 9.56
N GLU A 164 -1.78 12.21 10.74
CA GLU A 164 -0.75 11.43 11.41
C GLU A 164 -1.39 10.19 12.04
N ALA A 165 -0.86 9.01 11.79
CA ALA A 165 -1.37 7.77 12.33
C ALA A 165 -0.26 6.73 12.52
N THR A 166 -0.56 5.73 13.33
CA THR A 166 0.17 4.48 13.41
C THR A 166 -0.75 3.34 13.00
N VAL A 167 -0.16 2.26 12.51
CA VAL A 167 -0.86 1.03 12.17
C VAL A 167 -0.11 -0.11 12.83
N GLU A 168 -0.82 -0.89 13.63
CA GLU A 168 -0.31 -2.13 14.24
C GLU A 168 -1.06 -3.32 13.64
N ASP A 169 -0.66 -3.73 12.44
CA ASP A 169 -1.30 -4.82 11.73
C ASP A 169 -0.62 -6.16 12.04
N PRO A 170 -1.37 -7.23 12.36
CA PRO A 170 -0.77 -8.53 12.68
C PRO A 170 0.08 -9.15 11.56
N ALA A 171 -0.22 -8.85 10.30
CA ALA A 171 0.51 -9.39 9.15
C ALA A 171 1.67 -8.48 8.74
N LEU A 172 1.46 -7.16 8.73
CA LEU A 172 2.45 -6.19 8.21
C LEU A 172 3.35 -5.57 9.28
N GLY A 173 3.03 -5.76 10.57
CA GLY A 173 3.74 -5.15 11.68
C GLY A 173 3.43 -3.65 11.86
N PRO A 174 4.30 -2.91 12.56
CA PRO A 174 4.09 -1.50 12.86
C PRO A 174 4.44 -0.59 11.68
N TRP A 175 3.55 0.35 11.36
CA TRP A 175 3.77 1.41 10.37
C TRP A 175 3.45 2.78 10.96
N LYS A 176 4.21 3.80 10.53
CA LYS A 176 3.89 5.21 10.74
C LYS A 176 3.31 5.78 9.46
N VAL A 177 2.23 6.53 9.55
CA VAL A 177 1.52 7.12 8.42
C VAL A 177 1.42 8.62 8.63
N SER A 178 1.74 9.39 7.59
CA SER A 178 1.52 10.83 7.55
C SER A 178 0.92 11.24 6.20
N GLY A 179 0.29 12.41 6.14
CA GLY A 179 -0.25 12.86 4.88
C GLY A 179 -1.08 14.14 4.93
N LEU A 180 -1.66 14.44 3.78
CA LEU A 180 -2.47 15.62 3.53
C LEU A 180 -3.74 15.21 2.77
N LEU A 181 -4.88 15.77 3.19
CA LEU A 181 -6.13 15.71 2.44
C LEU A 181 -6.52 17.13 2.06
N SER A 182 -6.37 17.50 0.79
CA SER A 182 -6.80 18.78 0.24
C SER A 182 -8.24 18.68 -0.28
N ASP A 183 -8.99 19.78 -0.20
CA ASP A 183 -10.38 19.85 -0.65
C ASP A 183 -10.54 20.40 -2.07
N SER A 184 -9.62 21.26 -2.53
CA SER A 184 -9.72 21.95 -3.82
C SER A 184 -8.35 22.07 -4.53
N PRO A 185 -8.05 21.20 -5.49
CA PRO A 185 -8.81 20.00 -5.86
C PRO A 185 -8.77 18.95 -4.73
N ARG A 186 -9.80 18.10 -4.68
CA ARG A 186 -9.84 17.00 -3.70
C ARG A 186 -8.70 16.02 -3.98
N CYS A 187 -7.73 15.94 -3.08
CA CYS A 187 -6.55 15.10 -3.25
C CYS A 187 -6.09 14.57 -1.90
N LEU A 188 -5.85 13.26 -1.83
CA LEU A 188 -5.26 12.58 -0.68
C LEU A 188 -3.82 12.20 -1.01
N GLU A 189 -2.88 12.66 -0.22
CA GLU A 189 -1.48 12.26 -0.27
C GLU A 189 -1.12 11.60 1.04
N LEU A 190 -0.68 10.33 1.00
CA LEU A 190 -0.22 9.59 2.18
C LEU A 190 1.19 9.05 1.95
N THR A 191 1.97 9.05 3.01
CA THR A 191 3.22 8.31 3.13
C THR A 191 3.13 7.40 4.34
N ALA A 192 3.30 6.10 4.15
CA ALA A 192 3.40 5.12 5.21
C ALA A 192 4.81 4.52 5.22
N GLN A 193 5.41 4.37 6.40
CA GLN A 193 6.76 3.88 6.58
C GLN A 193 6.82 2.77 7.63
N ALA A 194 7.56 1.72 7.33
CA ALA A 194 7.96 0.69 8.28
C ALA A 194 9.48 0.55 8.24
N GLU A 195 10.14 0.64 9.39
CA GLU A 195 11.61 0.53 9.46
C GLU A 195 12.08 -0.91 9.20
N ARG A 196 11.30 -1.89 9.64
CA ARG A 196 11.57 -3.31 9.46
C ARG A 196 10.25 -4.06 9.43
N THR A 197 9.85 -4.50 8.25
CA THR A 197 8.66 -5.34 8.06
C THR A 197 9.05 -6.63 7.36
N ARG A 198 8.35 -7.71 7.72
CA ARG A 198 8.56 -9.02 7.11
C ARG A 198 7.71 -9.09 5.84
N LEU A 199 8.39 -9.21 4.71
CA LEU A 199 7.77 -9.39 3.42
C LEU A 199 7.49 -10.87 3.19
N HIS A 200 6.22 -11.16 2.96
CA HIS A 200 5.72 -12.47 2.58
C HIS A 200 4.91 -12.36 1.31
N ARG A 201 5.18 -13.25 0.35
CA ARG A 201 4.50 -13.24 -0.95
C ARG A 201 2.98 -13.25 -0.84
N PRO A 202 2.32 -14.11 -0.01
CA PRO A 202 0.86 -14.10 0.11
C PRO A 202 0.28 -12.75 0.53
N ASP A 203 1.01 -11.97 1.33
CA ASP A 203 0.56 -10.65 1.80
C ASP A 203 0.77 -9.58 0.73
N LEU A 204 1.93 -9.61 0.05
CA LEU A 204 2.26 -8.68 -1.03
C LEU A 204 1.28 -8.77 -2.21
N VAL A 205 0.88 -9.99 -2.59
CA VAL A 205 -0.06 -10.24 -3.70
C VAL A 205 -1.43 -9.60 -3.45
N ARG A 206 -1.80 -9.43 -2.18
CA ARG A 206 -3.08 -8.85 -1.77
C ARG A 206 -3.08 -7.33 -1.72
N ILE A 207 -1.92 -6.68 -1.82
CA ILE A 207 -1.83 -5.22 -1.82
C ILE A 207 -2.61 -4.66 -3.01
N PRO A 208 -3.59 -3.76 -2.79
CA PRO A 208 -4.37 -3.18 -3.87
C PRO A 208 -3.49 -2.31 -4.78
N PHE A 209 -3.97 -2.05 -6.00
CA PHE A 209 -3.33 -1.20 -7.01
C PHE A 209 -2.06 -1.74 -7.66
N ILE A 210 -1.38 -2.73 -7.07
CA ILE A 210 -0.29 -3.45 -7.73
C ILE A 210 -0.91 -4.59 -8.57
N LYS A 211 -0.63 -4.63 -9.88
CA LYS A 211 -1.19 -5.65 -10.79
C LYS A 211 -0.71 -7.06 -10.38
N PRO A 212 -1.53 -8.12 -10.45
CA PRO A 212 -1.14 -9.44 -9.98
C PRO A 212 0.02 -10.01 -10.81
N VAL A 213 0.05 -9.71 -12.11
CA VAL A 213 1.15 -10.08 -13.04
C VAL A 213 2.52 -9.63 -12.56
N THR A 214 2.62 -8.53 -11.81
CA THR A 214 3.88 -8.09 -11.21
C THR A 214 4.45 -9.18 -10.29
N TRP A 215 3.58 -9.81 -9.49
CA TRP A 215 3.96 -10.84 -8.54
C TRP A 215 4.22 -12.18 -9.20
N ASP A 216 3.60 -12.47 -10.35
CA ASP A 216 3.88 -13.68 -11.14
C ASP A 216 5.34 -13.72 -11.63
N HIS A 217 5.94 -12.55 -11.84
CA HIS A 217 7.32 -12.43 -12.32
C HIS A 217 8.34 -12.08 -11.23
N VAL A 218 7.92 -11.46 -10.13
CA VAL A 218 8.80 -11.04 -9.03
C VAL A 218 8.29 -11.58 -7.70
N SER A 219 9.16 -12.27 -6.96
CA SER A 219 8.93 -12.63 -5.56
C SER A 219 9.94 -11.94 -4.67
N LEU A 220 9.46 -11.44 -3.53
CA LEU A 220 10.27 -10.78 -2.51
C LEU A 220 9.89 -11.39 -1.16
N GLU A 221 10.83 -12.05 -0.51
CA GLU A 221 10.62 -12.68 0.79
C GLU A 221 11.76 -12.33 1.73
N GLY A 222 11.46 -11.99 2.99
CA GLY A 222 12.48 -11.63 3.97
C GLY A 222 12.12 -10.37 4.72
N GLU A 223 13.09 -9.52 5.04
CA GLU A 223 12.86 -8.29 5.79
C GLU A 223 13.39 -7.06 5.04
N ALA A 224 12.67 -5.96 5.12
CA ALA A 224 13.09 -4.69 4.53
C ALA A 224 12.48 -3.49 5.27
N SER A 225 13.12 -2.33 5.12
CA SER A 225 12.44 -1.05 5.34
C SER A 225 11.52 -0.76 4.16
N CYS A 226 10.27 -0.41 4.43
CA CYS A 226 9.27 -0.13 3.41
C CYS A 226 8.76 1.31 3.53
N ALA A 227 8.56 1.96 2.38
CA ALA A 227 7.84 3.22 2.27
C ALA A 227 6.77 3.10 1.19
N LEU A 228 5.50 3.19 1.58
CA LEU A 228 4.36 3.24 0.67
C LEU A 228 3.96 4.70 0.48
N ARG A 229 3.84 5.15 -0.76
CA ARG A 229 3.30 6.46 -1.11
C ARG A 229 2.01 6.26 -1.89
N LEU A 230 0.97 6.96 -1.47
CA LEU A 230 -0.33 6.99 -2.14
C LEU A 230 -0.65 8.44 -2.49
N LYS A 231 -1.04 8.67 -3.75
CA LYS A 231 -1.67 9.91 -4.17
C LYS A 231 -2.97 9.58 -4.87
N SER A 232 -4.09 10.01 -4.32
CA SER A 232 -5.41 9.70 -4.85
C SER A 232 -6.23 10.96 -5.07
N SER A 233 -6.85 11.04 -6.24
CA SER A 233 -7.75 12.09 -6.67
C SER A 233 -8.98 11.45 -7.32
N PRO A 234 -10.06 12.20 -7.58
CA PRO A 234 -11.23 11.67 -8.29
C PRO A 234 -10.90 11.08 -9.67
N ALA A 235 -9.84 11.56 -10.34
CA ALA A 235 -9.47 11.12 -11.68
C ALA A 235 -8.48 9.96 -11.68
N GLU A 236 -7.61 9.86 -10.68
CA GLU A 236 -6.47 8.93 -10.69
C GLU A 236 -6.00 8.58 -9.28
N THR A 237 -5.59 7.33 -9.08
CA THR A 237 -4.87 6.85 -7.91
C THR A 237 -3.49 6.32 -8.32
N ARG A 238 -2.43 6.88 -7.74
CA ARG A 238 -1.04 6.45 -7.89
C ARG A 238 -0.53 5.86 -6.59
N VAL A 239 0.14 4.72 -6.70
CA VAL A 239 0.77 4.02 -5.58
C VAL A 239 2.22 3.73 -5.93
N SER A 240 3.12 3.89 -4.98
CA SER A 240 4.47 3.35 -5.08
C SER A 240 4.89 2.72 -3.76
N LEU A 241 5.47 1.52 -3.83
CA LEU A 241 6.08 0.82 -2.71
C LEU A 241 7.59 0.82 -2.93
N GLU A 242 8.30 1.49 -2.04
CA GLU A 242 9.75 1.53 -2.01
C GLU A 242 10.26 0.61 -0.91
N LEU A 243 11.23 -0.24 -1.25
CA LEU A 243 11.93 -1.14 -0.35
C LEU A 243 13.39 -0.71 -0.28
N SER A 244 13.92 -0.59 0.93
CA SER A 244 15.32 -0.23 1.18
C SER A 244 15.89 -1.08 2.32
N ARG A 245 17.22 -1.16 2.40
CA ARG A 245 17.95 -2.02 3.35
C ARG A 245 17.43 -3.47 3.34
N PRO A 246 17.35 -4.13 2.16
CA PRO A 246 16.78 -5.46 2.05
C PRO A 246 17.70 -6.53 2.67
N ASP A 247 17.14 -7.44 3.46
CA ASP A 247 17.60 -8.83 3.57
C ASP A 247 16.52 -9.70 2.93
N LEU A 248 16.55 -9.77 1.60
CA LEU A 248 15.47 -10.33 0.80
C LEU A 248 15.95 -11.46 -0.09
N LEU A 249 15.21 -12.56 -0.11
CA LEU A 249 15.22 -13.50 -1.21
C LEU A 249 14.41 -12.90 -2.37
N LEU A 250 15.12 -12.39 -3.38
CA LEU A 250 14.56 -11.93 -4.63
C LEU A 250 14.51 -13.11 -5.62
N THR A 251 13.33 -13.38 -6.16
CA THR A 251 13.16 -14.30 -7.28
C THR A 251 12.58 -13.57 -8.48
N VAL A 252 13.25 -13.62 -9.63
CA VAL A 252 12.76 -13.12 -10.91
C VAL A 252 12.46 -14.32 -11.81
N ASN A 253 11.21 -14.77 -11.77
CA ASN A 253 10.77 -16.06 -12.32
C ASN A 253 11.04 -16.20 -13.82
N ILE A 254 10.83 -15.12 -14.58
CA ILE A 254 11.00 -15.12 -16.04
C ILE A 254 12.41 -15.53 -16.48
N ILE A 255 13.43 -15.20 -15.69
CA ILE A 255 14.83 -15.54 -15.98
C ILE A 255 15.36 -16.63 -15.05
N GLY A 256 14.54 -17.16 -14.14
CA GLY A 256 14.95 -18.14 -13.14
C GLY A 256 16.03 -17.62 -12.19
N LEU A 257 16.13 -16.29 -12.01
CA LEU A 257 17.11 -15.70 -11.10
C LEU A 257 16.57 -15.78 -9.68
N THR A 258 17.37 -16.37 -8.79
CA THR A 258 17.13 -16.33 -7.34
C THR A 258 18.39 -15.80 -6.68
N CYS A 259 18.25 -14.74 -5.89
CA CYS A 259 19.36 -14.17 -5.14
C CYS A 259 18.92 -13.65 -3.78
N ARG A 260 19.81 -13.76 -2.79
CA ARG A 260 19.67 -13.09 -1.51
C ARG A 260 20.29 -11.71 -1.62
N VAL A 261 19.45 -10.70 -1.68
CA VAL A 261 19.81 -9.29 -1.77
C VAL A 261 20.06 -8.75 -0.37
N THR A 262 21.21 -8.10 -0.18
CA THR A 262 21.63 -7.52 1.10
C THR A 262 21.72 -5.99 1.05
N GLN A 263 21.76 -5.40 -0.13
CA GLN A 263 21.73 -3.95 -0.32
C GLN A 263 20.97 -3.55 -1.58
N GLY A 264 20.64 -2.26 -1.66
CA GLY A 264 19.99 -1.65 -2.81
C GLY A 264 18.56 -1.18 -2.49
N LYS A 265 17.84 -0.85 -3.55
CA LYS A 265 16.48 -0.33 -3.50
C LYS A 265 15.61 -1.02 -4.55
N ALA A 266 14.37 -1.31 -4.17
CA ALA A 266 13.33 -1.72 -5.11
C ALA A 266 12.17 -0.73 -5.05
N THR A 267 11.67 -0.29 -6.19
CA THR A 267 10.47 0.55 -6.31
C THR A 267 9.44 -0.21 -7.14
N ILE A 268 8.25 -0.40 -6.58
CA ILE A 268 7.13 -1.10 -7.19
C ILE A 268 6.00 -0.10 -7.39
N GLU A 269 5.61 0.08 -8.64
CA GLU A 269 4.50 0.91 -9.10
C GLU A 269 3.49 0.02 -9.86
N PRO A 270 2.27 0.49 -10.16
CA PRO A 270 1.30 -0.24 -10.96
C PRO A 270 1.87 -0.69 -12.32
N GLY A 271 2.26 -1.95 -12.39
CA GLY A 271 2.85 -2.56 -13.58
C GLY A 271 4.30 -2.15 -13.86
N LEU A 272 5.04 -1.60 -12.91
CA LEU A 272 6.45 -1.27 -13.10
C LEU A 272 7.26 -1.63 -11.85
N VAL A 273 8.35 -2.37 -12.01
CA VAL A 273 9.29 -2.65 -10.92
C VAL A 273 10.65 -2.14 -11.33
N LYS A 274 11.26 -1.31 -10.49
CA LYS A 274 12.64 -0.83 -10.67
C LYS A 274 13.48 -1.37 -9.54
N LEU A 275 14.60 -2.00 -9.87
CA LEU A 275 15.61 -2.43 -8.92
C LEU A 275 16.86 -1.60 -9.17
N GLN A 276 17.45 -1.05 -8.12
CA GLN A 276 18.56 -0.10 -8.23
C GLN A 276 19.64 -0.43 -7.22
N GLY A 277 20.87 -0.54 -7.71
CA GLY A 277 22.05 -0.80 -6.89
C GLY A 277 21.90 -2.07 -6.03
N LEU A 278 21.23 -3.11 -6.55
CA LEU A 278 21.08 -4.34 -5.79
C LEU A 278 22.44 -5.02 -5.70
N THR A 279 22.80 -5.47 -4.49
CA THR A 279 23.94 -6.37 -4.31
C THR A 279 23.52 -7.52 -3.42
N GLY A 280 24.13 -8.69 -3.64
CA GLY A 280 23.75 -9.89 -2.93
C GLY A 280 24.49 -11.13 -3.40
N GLU A 281 23.96 -12.28 -3.00
CA GLU A 281 24.51 -13.59 -3.33
C GLU A 281 23.49 -14.41 -4.12
N GLY A 282 23.94 -15.08 -5.17
CA GLY A 282 23.10 -15.94 -6.00
C GLY A 282 23.95 -16.68 -7.03
N VAL A 283 23.45 -17.83 -7.50
CA VAL A 283 24.20 -18.68 -8.45
C VAL A 283 25.61 -19.02 -7.94
N GLY A 284 25.73 -19.26 -6.63
CA GLY A 284 26.99 -19.61 -5.96
C GLY A 284 28.05 -18.50 -5.87
N GLY A 285 27.73 -17.26 -6.26
CA GLY A 285 28.66 -16.13 -6.19
C GLY A 285 28.00 -14.81 -5.79
N ARG A 286 28.75 -13.71 -5.97
CA ARG A 286 28.24 -12.35 -5.71
C ARG A 286 27.62 -11.78 -6.97
N LEU A 287 26.45 -11.19 -6.81
CA LEU A 287 25.70 -10.52 -7.86
C LEU A 287 25.53 -9.06 -7.48
N ALA A 288 25.72 -8.19 -8.47
CA ALA A 288 25.30 -6.80 -8.42
C ALA A 288 24.36 -6.55 -9.61
N ALA A 289 23.22 -5.93 -9.37
CA ALA A 289 22.36 -5.40 -10.43
C ALA A 289 22.29 -3.88 -10.29
N PRO A 290 23.14 -3.12 -11.01
CA PRO A 290 23.18 -1.67 -10.90
C PRO A 290 21.81 -1.05 -11.21
N SER A 291 21.13 -1.59 -12.21
CA SER A 291 19.76 -1.25 -12.54
C SER A 291 19.04 -2.43 -13.19
N ALA A 292 17.77 -2.56 -12.88
CA ALA A 292 16.85 -3.42 -13.59
C ALA A 292 15.45 -2.80 -13.61
N THR A 293 14.75 -2.95 -14.72
CA THR A 293 13.39 -2.46 -14.92
C THR A 293 12.53 -3.59 -15.47
N LEU A 294 11.43 -3.88 -14.79
CA LEU A 294 10.40 -4.80 -15.24
C LEU A 294 9.13 -3.99 -15.52
N ASP A 295 8.81 -3.80 -16.79
CA ASP A 295 7.68 -3.00 -17.24
C ASP A 295 6.55 -3.90 -17.79
N PHE A 296 5.44 -3.93 -17.07
CA PHE A 296 4.20 -4.66 -17.36
C PHE A 296 3.05 -3.71 -17.75
N ARG A 297 3.36 -2.45 -18.10
CA ARG A 297 2.34 -1.47 -18.51
C ARG A 297 1.90 -1.69 -19.95
N ASN A 298 2.80 -2.18 -20.79
CA ASN A 298 2.55 -2.51 -22.20
C ASN A 298 1.94 -3.91 -22.35
N GLN A 299 1.33 -4.18 -23.51
CA GLN A 299 0.78 -5.51 -23.84
C GLN A 299 1.85 -6.61 -23.86
N VAL A 300 3.08 -6.25 -24.27
CA VAL A 300 4.24 -7.13 -24.24
C VAL A 300 5.13 -6.65 -23.09
N PRO A 301 5.16 -7.35 -21.94
CA PRO A 301 6.02 -6.95 -20.86
C PRO A 301 7.49 -6.97 -21.26
N ARG A 302 8.25 -6.00 -20.76
CA ARG A 302 9.68 -5.85 -21.05
C ARG A 302 10.47 -5.89 -19.76
N LEU A 303 11.46 -6.76 -19.74
CA LEU A 303 12.49 -6.81 -18.72
C LEU A 303 13.76 -6.20 -19.30
N GLU A 304 14.34 -5.23 -18.62
CA GLU A 304 15.70 -4.74 -18.87
C GLU A 304 16.50 -5.00 -17.60
N PHE A 305 17.63 -5.68 -17.74
CA PHE A 305 18.39 -6.17 -16.60
C PHE A 305 19.88 -6.06 -16.89
N SER A 306 20.61 -5.40 -16.00
CA SER A 306 22.08 -5.38 -16.01
C SER A 306 22.57 -6.11 -14.78
N ILE A 307 23.41 -7.14 -14.97
CA ILE A 307 24.01 -7.92 -13.88
C ILE A 307 25.51 -7.88 -14.02
N THR A 308 26.20 -7.58 -12.94
CA THR A 308 27.60 -7.90 -12.77
C THR A 308 27.71 -9.07 -11.81
N GLY A 309 28.33 -10.16 -12.26
CA GLY A 309 28.61 -11.33 -11.45
C GLY A 309 30.10 -11.42 -11.11
N SER A 310 30.42 -11.90 -9.92
CA SER A 310 31.79 -12.28 -9.56
C SER A 310 31.78 -13.59 -8.79
N HIS A 311 32.73 -14.46 -9.14
CA HIS A 311 32.86 -15.80 -8.55
C HIS A 311 31.57 -16.64 -8.67
N LEU A 312 30.83 -16.50 -9.77
CA LEU A 312 29.64 -17.31 -10.01
C LEU A 312 30.04 -18.77 -10.24
N ASP A 313 29.24 -19.67 -9.69
CA ASP A 313 29.46 -21.09 -9.77
C ASP A 313 28.89 -21.64 -11.10
N GLY A 314 29.78 -22.05 -12.00
CA GLY A 314 29.43 -22.54 -13.34
C GLY A 314 28.33 -23.62 -13.37
N PRO A 315 28.32 -24.64 -12.49
CA PRO A 315 27.28 -25.68 -12.42
C PRO A 315 25.91 -25.16 -12.02
N SER A 316 25.87 -24.06 -11.28
CA SER A 316 24.63 -23.44 -10.81
C SER A 316 23.88 -22.70 -11.92
N LEU A 317 24.51 -22.49 -13.09
CA LEU A 317 23.84 -21.97 -14.28
C LEU A 317 23.12 -23.09 -15.03
N ALA A 318 21.80 -22.97 -15.14
CA ALA A 318 20.94 -23.89 -15.87
C ALA A 318 21.41 -24.04 -17.32
N GLY A 319 22.02 -25.20 -17.63
CA GLY A 319 22.64 -25.51 -18.92
C GLY A 319 24.05 -26.08 -18.79
N LEU A 320 24.83 -25.60 -17.81
CA LEU A 320 26.21 -26.04 -17.58
C LEU A 320 26.32 -27.19 -16.56
N ALA A 321 25.29 -27.41 -15.75
CA ALA A 321 25.23 -28.47 -14.73
C ALA A 321 25.55 -29.89 -15.26
N LYS A 322 25.31 -30.15 -16.55
CA LYS A 322 25.57 -31.46 -17.18
C LYS A 322 27.03 -31.65 -17.63
N SER A 323 27.85 -30.60 -17.66
CA SER A 323 29.25 -30.67 -18.08
C SER A 323 30.19 -31.00 -16.92
N ARG A 324 31.04 -32.03 -17.08
CA ARG A 324 32.10 -32.34 -16.10
C ARG A 324 33.14 -31.21 -16.00
N VAL A 325 33.36 -30.47 -17.08
CA VAL A 325 34.30 -29.34 -17.14
C VAL A 325 33.75 -28.14 -16.36
N ALA A 326 32.43 -27.94 -16.39
CA ALA A 326 31.79 -26.80 -15.73
C ALA A 326 31.88 -26.83 -14.19
N ARG A 327 32.15 -27.98 -13.57
CA ARG A 327 32.23 -28.14 -12.11
C ARG A 327 33.29 -27.31 -11.41
N ASN A 328 34.33 -26.91 -12.14
CA ASN A 328 35.45 -26.15 -11.59
C ASN A 328 35.57 -24.74 -12.19
N LEU A 329 34.57 -24.30 -12.96
CA LEU A 329 34.60 -22.98 -13.61
C LEU A 329 34.00 -21.94 -12.68
N ARG A 330 34.75 -20.85 -12.46
CA ARG A 330 34.22 -19.63 -11.85
C ARG A 330 34.04 -18.58 -12.93
N LEU A 331 32.90 -17.90 -12.91
CA LEU A 331 32.57 -16.87 -13.89
C LEU A 331 32.53 -15.51 -13.21
N SER A 332 33.15 -14.53 -13.84
CA SER A 332 33.02 -13.11 -13.49
C SER A 332 32.70 -12.33 -14.76
N GLY A 333 31.93 -11.27 -14.69
CA GLY A 333 31.59 -10.48 -15.88
C GLY A 333 30.37 -9.59 -15.70
N GLU A 334 30.10 -8.79 -16.72
CA GLU A 334 28.90 -7.96 -16.83
C GLU A 334 28.04 -8.48 -17.99
N ILE A 335 26.76 -8.68 -17.73
CA ILE A 335 25.78 -9.08 -18.73
C ILE A 335 24.64 -8.07 -18.72
N ARG A 336 24.33 -7.52 -19.88
CA ARG A 336 23.15 -6.70 -20.13
C ARG A 336 22.21 -7.49 -21.02
N PHE A 337 20.98 -7.69 -20.58
CA PHE A 337 19.98 -8.33 -21.42
C PHE A 337 18.62 -7.64 -21.28
N SER A 338 17.87 -7.71 -22.36
CA SER A 338 16.46 -7.38 -22.40
C SER A 338 15.66 -8.62 -22.77
N VAL A 339 14.57 -8.85 -22.04
CA VAL A 339 13.62 -9.93 -22.33
C VAL A 339 12.28 -9.31 -22.70
N LEU A 340 11.77 -9.70 -23.86
CA LEU A 340 10.41 -9.36 -24.29
C LEU A 340 9.52 -10.58 -24.06
N LEU A 341 8.46 -10.43 -23.28
CA LEU A 341 7.45 -11.47 -23.06
C LEU A 341 6.42 -11.45 -24.19
N ALA A 342 6.79 -12.02 -25.34
CA ALA A 342 5.85 -12.19 -26.44
C ALA A 342 4.83 -13.30 -26.13
N ASN A 343 3.70 -13.30 -26.83
CA ASN A 343 2.67 -14.34 -26.71
C ASN A 343 3.19 -15.76 -27.03
N THR A 344 4.29 -15.85 -27.79
CA THR A 344 4.96 -17.10 -28.16
C THR A 344 6.02 -17.56 -27.16
N GLY A 345 6.20 -16.82 -26.06
CA GLY A 345 7.23 -17.08 -25.05
C GLY A 345 8.26 -15.94 -24.92
N PRO A 346 9.21 -16.06 -23.98
CA PRO A 346 10.23 -15.04 -23.76
C PRO A 346 11.24 -14.98 -24.91
N VAL A 347 11.44 -13.79 -25.47
CA VAL A 347 12.47 -13.47 -26.47
C VAL A 347 13.61 -12.75 -25.77
N PHE A 348 14.80 -13.32 -25.84
CA PHE A 348 16.00 -12.80 -25.18
C PHE A 348 16.90 -12.09 -26.18
N GLU A 349 17.25 -10.85 -25.85
CA GLU A 349 18.30 -10.07 -26.51
C GLU A 349 19.29 -9.62 -25.46
N GLY A 350 20.58 -9.62 -25.76
CA GLY A 350 21.57 -9.22 -24.77
C GLY A 350 23.00 -9.33 -25.26
N SER A 351 23.88 -8.69 -24.52
CA SER A 351 25.31 -8.74 -24.72
C SER A 351 26.00 -8.70 -23.36
N GLY A 352 27.15 -9.34 -23.25
CA GLY A 352 27.93 -9.30 -22.02
C GLY A 352 29.37 -9.67 -22.26
N ASP A 353 30.23 -9.23 -21.35
CA ASP A 353 31.65 -9.50 -21.36
C ASP A 353 32.04 -10.09 -20.01
N GLY A 354 32.94 -11.06 -20.01
CA GLY A 354 33.42 -11.63 -18.76
C GLY A 354 34.72 -12.37 -18.87
N THR A 355 35.10 -13.00 -17.76
CA THR A 355 36.23 -13.91 -17.63
C THR A 355 35.77 -15.26 -17.08
N ILE A 356 36.22 -16.34 -17.70
CA ILE A 356 36.09 -17.70 -17.18
C ILE A 356 37.39 -18.04 -16.47
N HIS A 357 37.32 -18.34 -15.19
CA HIS A 357 38.46 -18.79 -14.39
C HIS A 357 38.43 -20.31 -14.27
N ALA A 358 39.47 -20.97 -14.79
CA ALA A 358 39.74 -22.39 -14.62
C ALA A 358 41.08 -22.56 -13.88
N GLY A 359 41.03 -22.69 -12.55
CA GLY A 359 42.24 -22.60 -11.72
C GLY A 359 42.78 -21.16 -11.66
N ILE A 360 44.07 -20.97 -11.98
CA ILE A 360 44.74 -19.65 -11.99
C ILE A 360 44.55 -18.91 -13.33
N LEU A 361 44.20 -19.63 -14.40
CA LEU A 361 44.04 -19.04 -15.73
C LEU A 361 42.66 -18.38 -15.86
N GLY A 362 42.65 -17.08 -16.18
CA GLY A 362 41.46 -16.33 -16.58
C GLY A 362 41.43 -16.14 -18.08
N LEU A 363 40.39 -16.64 -18.75
CA LEU A 363 40.19 -16.49 -20.18
C LEU A 363 39.02 -15.51 -20.42
N PRO A 364 39.19 -14.45 -21.24
CA PRO A 364 38.09 -13.55 -21.56
C PRO A 364 37.01 -14.26 -22.36
N TRP A 365 35.77 -13.78 -22.31
CA TRP A 365 34.69 -14.26 -23.16
C TRP A 365 33.71 -13.13 -23.44
N HIS A 366 33.11 -13.20 -24.62
CA HIS A 366 32.04 -12.33 -25.06
C HIS A 366 30.78 -13.17 -25.23
N LEU A 367 29.67 -12.68 -24.73
CA LEU A 367 28.34 -13.26 -24.91
C LEU A 367 27.50 -12.32 -25.76
N ALA A 368 26.90 -12.87 -26.80
CA ALA A 368 25.86 -12.21 -27.57
C ALA A 368 24.61 -13.10 -27.60
N SER A 369 23.43 -12.48 -27.46
CA SER A 369 22.14 -13.14 -27.60
C SER A 369 21.32 -12.44 -28.66
N ARG A 370 20.87 -13.18 -29.69
CA ARG A 370 19.96 -12.67 -30.72
C ARG A 370 18.83 -13.67 -30.96
N GLN A 371 17.58 -13.24 -30.77
CA GLN A 371 16.39 -14.08 -30.99
C GLN A 371 16.43 -15.43 -30.24
N GLY A 372 16.89 -15.43 -28.98
CA GLY A 372 16.97 -16.65 -28.16
C GLY A 372 18.14 -17.59 -28.46
N HIS A 373 19.02 -17.24 -29.41
CA HIS A 373 20.29 -17.91 -29.61
C HIS A 373 21.38 -17.23 -28.76
N LEU A 374 21.98 -17.98 -27.83
CA LEU A 374 23.16 -17.56 -27.08
C LEU A 374 24.42 -17.99 -27.83
N GLU A 375 25.30 -17.04 -28.14
CA GLU A 375 26.63 -17.26 -28.73
C GLU A 375 27.70 -16.78 -27.75
N PHE A 376 28.55 -17.69 -27.29
CA PHE A 376 29.72 -17.40 -26.47
C PHE A 376 30.95 -17.44 -27.38
N THR A 377 31.71 -16.33 -27.43
CA THR A 377 32.97 -16.23 -28.16
C THR A 377 34.12 -16.11 -27.16
N GLY A 378 34.95 -17.14 -27.08
CA GLY A 378 36.17 -17.15 -26.27
C GLY A 378 37.42 -16.70 -27.05
N PRO A 379 38.59 -16.64 -26.39
CA PRO A 379 39.87 -16.43 -27.07
C PRO A 379 40.09 -17.51 -28.13
N PHE A 380 40.83 -17.16 -29.18
CA PHE A 380 41.11 -18.04 -30.32
C PHE A 380 39.89 -18.40 -31.18
N GLY A 381 38.81 -17.63 -31.09
CA GLY A 381 37.63 -17.80 -31.95
C GLY A 381 36.76 -19.01 -31.59
N LEU A 382 36.92 -19.57 -30.38
CA LEU A 382 36.06 -20.64 -29.89
C LEU A 382 34.62 -20.12 -29.75
N LYS A 383 33.72 -20.71 -30.53
CA LYS A 383 32.29 -20.39 -30.50
C LYS A 383 31.50 -21.54 -29.88
N PHE A 384 30.76 -21.25 -28.82
CA PHE A 384 29.76 -22.15 -28.28
C PHE A 384 28.39 -21.54 -28.53
N SER A 385 27.49 -22.30 -29.15
CA SER A 385 26.10 -21.89 -29.29
C SER A 385 25.18 -22.87 -28.60
N THR A 386 24.14 -22.36 -27.95
CA THR A 386 23.09 -23.18 -27.37
C THR A 386 21.75 -22.65 -27.83
N ARG A 387 20.90 -23.53 -28.39
CA ARG A 387 19.46 -23.27 -28.45
C ARG A 387 18.87 -23.67 -27.10
N ARG A 388 18.11 -22.75 -26.51
CA ARG A 388 17.29 -23.08 -25.34
C ARG A 388 16.02 -23.79 -25.75
#